data_AF-A0A087S5B6-F1
#
_entry.id   AF-A0A087S5B6-F1
#
_cell.length_a   1.000
_cell.length_b   1.000
_cell.length_c   1.000
_cell.angle_alpha   90.00
_cell.angle_beta   90.00
_cell.angle_gamma   90.00
#
_symmetry.space_group_name_H-M   'P 1'
#
loop_
_entity.id
_entity.type
_entity.pdbx_description
1 polymer ?
#
loop_
_entity_poly.entity_id
_entity_poly.type
_entity_poly.pdbx_seq_one_letter_code
_entity_poly.pdbx_strand_id
1 'polypeptide(L)'
;WLTEVKIDQVEPNKLLKRLRSDLLRLKLKKIEQIGAERIAYFFFEGFGKEFVLVGEFFGDGNILLCNNEMKILALQHSIDVRHRKLNVGLEYTQPPQSGLDIFNLSENDFEGIKTTELVAAKWFGRTLGLPKKYVEGIFEIANVDPKKIGNLLTNEEIKRIFETTKKIVSDIVSENHDPVIVINEKTEVLPIQLGKIEGEITKVNSFIEGLDTVFTQNIVEKGKSIQTSGSNKKIRELETQISEQEKAIQTVKERSKNITNVANSLFVMISKGIISIEDSSAQEILAENNAKLITEKGIPLIVIQDEKIKIDIKASLQSIASTLFNEAKKQSGAISSIEEIKAKTLKKLEKLQNKTESEKDSILVSEIRKKNWYERYRWFYTSDGFLVIGGTGGFTHLTGF
;
A
#
# COMPACT_ATOMS: atom_id res chain seq x y z
N TRP A 1 1.79 -19.28 3.58
CA TRP A 1 1.69 -19.98 4.88
C TRP A 1 0.22 -20.21 5.19
N LEU A 2 -0.08 -21.12 6.10
CA LEU A 2 -1.41 -21.25 6.68
C LEU A 2 -1.48 -20.25 7.82
N THR A 3 -2.56 -19.49 7.87
CA THR A 3 -2.77 -18.47 8.90
C THR A 3 -4.04 -18.78 9.68
N GLU A 4 -3.97 -18.63 11.00
CA GLU A 4 -5.18 -18.62 11.82
C GLU A 4 -5.92 -17.29 11.67
N VAL A 5 -5.30 -16.29 11.05
CA VAL A 5 -5.80 -14.94 10.99
C VAL A 5 -6.55 -14.69 9.69
N LYS A 6 -7.76 -14.14 9.81
CA LYS A 6 -8.46 -13.59 8.65
C LYS A 6 -8.05 -12.13 8.44
N ILE A 7 -7.37 -11.87 7.33
CA ILE A 7 -7.00 -10.53 6.86
C ILE A 7 -7.93 -10.14 5.72
N ASP A 8 -8.63 -9.00 5.81
CA ASP A 8 -9.51 -8.57 4.72
C ASP A 8 -8.74 -7.98 3.53
N GLN A 9 -9.39 -8.02 2.38
CA GLN A 9 -8.78 -7.64 1.11
C GLN A 9 -8.60 -6.12 1.03
N VAL A 10 -7.34 -5.68 0.95
CA VAL A 10 -7.00 -4.25 0.87
C VAL A 10 -7.25 -3.67 -0.53
N GLU A 11 -7.07 -4.46 -1.60
CA GLU A 11 -7.21 -4.00 -2.99
C GLU A 11 -7.86 -5.05 -3.92
N PRO A 12 -8.62 -4.64 -4.95
CA PRO A 12 -9.23 -5.55 -5.91
C PRO A 12 -8.18 -6.28 -6.77
N ASN A 13 -8.12 -7.60 -6.68
CA ASN A 13 -7.25 -8.43 -7.51
C ASN A 13 -8.05 -9.16 -8.62
N LYS A 14 -7.69 -8.92 -9.89
CA LYS A 14 -8.34 -9.55 -11.06
C LYS A 14 -8.16 -11.08 -11.09
N LEU A 15 -6.99 -11.59 -10.70
CA LEU A 15 -6.72 -13.02 -10.61
C LEU A 15 -7.63 -13.68 -9.57
N LEU A 16 -7.90 -13.02 -8.44
CA LEU A 16 -8.77 -13.54 -7.39
C LEU A 16 -10.19 -13.84 -7.90
N LYS A 17 -10.74 -12.99 -8.78
CA LYS A 17 -12.06 -13.24 -9.40
C LYS A 17 -12.03 -14.54 -10.21
N ARG A 18 -10.96 -14.78 -10.96
CA ARG A 18 -10.79 -15.99 -11.76
C ARG A 18 -10.63 -17.23 -10.90
N LEU A 19 -9.76 -17.17 -9.88
CA LEU A 19 -9.58 -18.27 -8.93
C LEU A 19 -10.88 -18.64 -8.22
N ARG A 20 -11.69 -17.66 -7.80
CA ARG A 20 -13.02 -17.91 -7.21
C ARG A 20 -14.01 -18.54 -8.18
N SER A 21 -13.95 -18.17 -9.46
CA SER A 21 -14.82 -18.75 -10.50
C SER A 21 -14.47 -20.21 -10.78
N ASP A 22 -13.18 -20.50 -10.87
CA ASP A 22 -12.73 -21.77 -11.46
C ASP A 22 -12.36 -22.82 -10.40
N LEU A 23 -11.85 -22.41 -9.23
CA LEU A 23 -11.37 -23.33 -8.20
C LEU A 23 -12.33 -23.52 -7.03
N LEU A 24 -13.30 -22.62 -6.83
CA LEU A 24 -14.20 -22.69 -5.68
C LEU A 24 -15.02 -23.98 -5.76
N ARG A 25 -15.00 -24.76 -4.66
CA ARG A 25 -15.60 -26.10 -4.51
C ARG A 25 -14.89 -27.25 -5.23
N LEU A 26 -13.81 -27.00 -5.95
CA LEU A 26 -12.98 -28.10 -6.45
C LEU A 26 -12.17 -28.72 -5.31
N LYS A 27 -11.89 -30.01 -5.45
CA LYS A 27 -11.05 -30.76 -4.52
C LYS A 27 -9.60 -30.55 -4.89
N LEU A 28 -8.76 -30.22 -3.91
CA LEU A 28 -7.31 -30.31 -4.05
C LEU A 28 -6.92 -31.78 -4.05
N LYS A 29 -6.53 -32.30 -5.22
CA LYS A 29 -6.16 -33.71 -5.45
C LYS A 29 -4.75 -34.00 -4.96
N LYS A 30 -3.80 -33.13 -5.31
CA LYS A 30 -2.38 -33.32 -5.07
C LYS A 30 -1.66 -31.98 -5.00
N ILE A 31 -0.58 -31.94 -4.21
CA ILE A 31 0.40 -30.86 -4.21
C ILE A 31 1.74 -31.48 -4.61
N GLU A 32 2.47 -30.84 -5.51
CA GLU A 32 3.77 -31.31 -5.99
C GLU A 32 4.78 -30.18 -6.06
N GLN A 33 6.03 -30.53 -5.81
CA GLN A 33 7.19 -29.74 -6.15
C GLN A 33 8.04 -30.59 -7.10
N ILE A 34 8.51 -29.99 -8.20
CA ILE A 34 9.34 -30.69 -9.18
C ILE A 34 10.80 -30.32 -8.92
N GLY A 35 11.60 -31.31 -8.54
CA GLY A 35 13.00 -31.11 -8.16
C GLY A 35 13.15 -30.15 -6.96
N ALA A 36 14.28 -29.46 -6.89
CA ALA A 36 14.58 -28.48 -5.84
C ALA A 36 14.11 -27.05 -6.17
N GLU A 37 13.41 -26.86 -7.29
CA GLU A 37 12.95 -25.54 -7.72
C GLU A 37 11.88 -24.99 -6.79
N ARG A 38 11.88 -23.66 -6.58
CA ARG A 38 10.91 -22.97 -5.71
C ARG A 38 9.57 -22.77 -6.42
N ILE A 39 9.00 -23.86 -6.93
CA ILE A 39 7.75 -23.90 -7.68
C ILE A 39 6.87 -25.00 -7.10
N ALA A 40 5.64 -24.65 -6.72
CA ALA A 40 4.65 -25.62 -6.27
C ALA A 40 3.47 -25.70 -7.24
N TYR A 41 2.99 -26.92 -7.46
CA TYR A 41 1.84 -27.24 -8.30
C TYR A 41 0.72 -27.77 -7.42
N PHE A 42 -0.47 -27.18 -7.55
CA PHE A 42 -1.67 -27.60 -6.85
C PHE A 42 -2.68 -28.09 -7.88
N PHE A 43 -2.99 -29.37 -7.85
CA PHE A 43 -3.90 -30.01 -8.81
C PHE A 43 -5.30 -30.03 -8.24
N PHE A 44 -6.24 -29.41 -8.92
CA PHE A 44 -7.65 -29.34 -8.54
C PHE A 44 -8.50 -30.15 -9.51
N GLU A 45 -9.46 -30.90 -8.97
CA GLU A 45 -10.43 -31.66 -9.77
C GLU A 45 -11.86 -31.55 -9.19
N GLY A 46 -12.86 -31.63 -10.06
CA GLY A 46 -14.26 -31.71 -9.65
C GLY A 46 -15.23 -31.23 -10.73
N PHE A 47 -16.46 -31.75 -10.71
CA PHE A 47 -17.51 -31.40 -11.68
C PHE A 47 -17.08 -31.55 -13.16
N GLY A 48 -16.24 -32.55 -13.46
CA GLY A 48 -15.70 -32.78 -14.81
C GLY A 48 -14.65 -31.77 -15.26
N LYS A 49 -14.09 -30.98 -14.34
CA LYS A 49 -13.03 -30.00 -14.61
C LYS A 49 -11.75 -30.37 -13.86
N GLU A 50 -10.62 -30.04 -14.49
CA GLU A 50 -9.28 -30.19 -13.93
C GLU A 50 -8.49 -28.91 -14.16
N PHE A 51 -7.83 -28.42 -13.11
CA PHE A 51 -6.99 -27.22 -13.16
C PHE A 51 -5.70 -27.43 -12.38
N VAL A 52 -4.66 -26.70 -12.77
CA VAL A 52 -3.38 -26.67 -12.07
C VAL A 52 -3.10 -25.23 -11.68
N LEU A 53 -2.92 -24.98 -10.37
CA LEU A 53 -2.40 -23.70 -9.88
C LEU A 53 -0.90 -23.83 -9.68
N VAL A 54 -0.13 -23.00 -10.38
CA VAL A 54 1.32 -22.95 -10.28
C VAL A 54 1.72 -21.73 -9.46
N GLY A 55 2.46 -21.94 -8.38
CA GLY A 55 3.05 -20.87 -7.57
C GLY A 55 4.57 -20.84 -7.77
N GLU A 56 5.10 -19.74 -8.27
CA GLU A 56 6.54 -19.48 -8.38
C GLU A 56 6.98 -18.59 -7.20
N PHE A 57 7.87 -19.09 -6.34
CA PHE A 57 8.30 -18.44 -5.10
C PHE A 57 9.75 -17.94 -5.18
N PHE A 58 10.08 -17.25 -6.28
CA PHE A 58 11.37 -16.61 -6.51
C PHE A 58 11.17 -15.26 -7.22
N GLY A 59 12.15 -14.36 -7.08
CA GLY A 59 12.00 -12.98 -7.56
C GLY A 59 10.81 -12.30 -6.90
N ASP A 60 9.99 -11.61 -7.70
CA ASP A 60 8.73 -10.99 -7.24
C ASP A 60 7.58 -12.00 -7.03
N GLY A 61 7.82 -13.27 -7.35
CA GLY A 61 6.85 -14.34 -7.30
C GLY A 61 5.82 -14.28 -8.43
N ASN A 62 5.13 -15.40 -8.68
CA ASN A 62 4.04 -15.45 -9.65
C ASN A 62 3.02 -16.52 -9.25
N ILE A 63 1.77 -16.31 -9.65
CA ILE A 63 0.69 -17.29 -9.49
C ILE A 63 0.00 -17.43 -10.85
N LEU A 64 -0.07 -18.67 -11.36
CA LEU A 64 -0.66 -18.99 -12.65
C LEU A 64 -1.74 -20.05 -12.48
N LEU A 65 -2.88 -19.87 -13.15
CA LEU A 65 -3.92 -20.87 -13.27
C LEU A 65 -3.85 -21.48 -14.67
N CYS A 66 -3.69 -22.79 -14.75
CA CYS A 66 -3.61 -23.56 -15.98
C CYS A 66 -4.74 -24.59 -16.09
N ASN A 67 -5.06 -25.04 -17.30
CA ASN A 67 -5.87 -26.25 -17.51
C ASN A 67 -5.02 -27.52 -17.30
N ASN A 68 -5.61 -28.69 -17.55
CA ASN A 68 -4.94 -29.99 -17.49
C ASN A 68 -3.78 -30.17 -18.52
N GLU A 69 -3.81 -29.44 -19.63
CA GLU A 69 -2.76 -29.41 -20.65
C GLU A 69 -1.69 -28.33 -20.36
N MET A 70 -1.65 -27.79 -19.14
CA MET A 70 -0.72 -26.73 -18.74
C MET A 70 -0.83 -25.41 -19.53
N LYS A 71 -1.95 -25.19 -20.25
CA LYS A 71 -2.25 -23.91 -20.90
C LYS A 71 -2.68 -22.86 -19.88
N ILE A 72 -2.02 -21.72 -19.89
CA ILE A 72 -2.23 -20.61 -18.96
C ILE A 72 -3.59 -19.94 -19.23
N LEU A 73 -4.47 -20.00 -18.24
CA LEU A 73 -5.80 -19.41 -18.27
C LEU A 73 -5.85 -18.02 -17.63
N ALA A 74 -5.02 -17.81 -16.61
CA ALA A 74 -4.81 -16.53 -15.94
C ALA A 74 -3.46 -16.55 -15.21
N LEU A 75 -2.88 -15.39 -14.98
CA LEU A 75 -1.62 -15.23 -14.25
C LEU A 75 -1.55 -13.88 -13.54
N GLN A 76 -0.76 -13.80 -12.47
CA GLN A 76 -0.53 -12.58 -11.71
C GLN A 76 0.37 -11.61 -12.49
N HIS A 77 1.48 -12.12 -13.04
CA HIS A 77 2.45 -11.33 -13.81
C HIS A 77 2.81 -12.02 -15.14
N SER A 78 2.61 -11.31 -16.25
CA SER A 78 3.14 -11.72 -17.56
C SER A 78 4.66 -11.61 -17.59
N ILE A 79 5.31 -12.57 -18.23
CA ILE A 79 6.78 -12.62 -18.36
C ILE A 79 7.13 -12.77 -19.83
N ASP A 80 8.07 -11.98 -20.31
CA ASP A 80 8.68 -12.12 -21.63
C ASP A 80 10.19 -11.94 -21.48
N VAL A 81 10.92 -13.06 -21.36
CA VAL A 81 12.37 -13.08 -21.18
C VAL A 81 12.99 -14.08 -22.15
N ARG A 82 14.31 -13.98 -22.36
CA ARG A 82 15.04 -14.77 -23.36
C ARG A 82 14.75 -16.28 -23.32
N HIS A 83 14.57 -16.84 -22.13
CA HIS A 83 14.44 -18.29 -21.92
C HIS A 83 12.99 -18.77 -21.74
N ARG A 84 12.02 -17.87 -21.55
CA ARG A 84 10.60 -18.26 -21.40
C ARG A 84 9.65 -17.07 -21.59
N LYS A 85 8.43 -17.38 -22.03
CA LYS A 85 7.34 -16.42 -22.16
C LYS A 85 6.08 -16.96 -21.49
N LEU A 86 5.55 -16.22 -20.52
CA LEU A 86 4.33 -16.56 -19.79
C LEU A 86 3.26 -15.52 -20.11
N ASN A 87 2.20 -15.95 -20.79
CA ASN A 87 1.02 -15.14 -21.10
C ASN A 87 -0.23 -16.02 -21.19
N VAL A 88 -1.40 -15.40 -21.02
CA VAL A 88 -2.69 -16.10 -21.19
C VAL A 88 -2.77 -16.72 -22.59
N GLY A 89 -3.14 -17.99 -22.64
CA GLY A 89 -3.29 -18.78 -23.87
C GLY A 89 -2.03 -19.54 -24.29
N LEU A 90 -0.87 -19.25 -23.70
CA LEU A 90 0.36 -20.02 -23.92
C LEU A 90 0.44 -21.23 -23.00
N GLU A 91 1.22 -22.22 -23.38
CA GLU A 91 1.59 -23.34 -22.51
C GLU A 91 2.61 -22.88 -21.45
N TYR A 92 2.44 -23.34 -20.22
CA TYR A 92 3.36 -23.01 -19.13
C TYR A 92 4.71 -23.70 -19.32
N THR A 93 5.78 -22.91 -19.23
CA THR A 93 7.15 -23.41 -19.28
C THR A 93 7.92 -22.99 -18.03
N GLN A 94 8.55 -23.97 -17.37
CA GLN A 94 9.44 -23.73 -16.22
C GLN A 94 10.64 -22.87 -16.61
N PRO A 95 11.27 -22.15 -15.66
CA PRO A 95 12.59 -21.60 -15.91
C PRO A 95 13.59 -22.74 -16.19
N PRO A 96 14.71 -22.48 -16.87
CA PRO A 96 15.75 -23.48 -17.06
C PRO A 96 16.16 -24.08 -15.71
N GLN A 97 16.10 -25.41 -15.60
CA GLN A 97 16.57 -26.10 -14.42
C GLN A 97 18.08 -25.86 -14.26
N SER A 98 18.50 -25.53 -13.04
CA SER A 98 19.90 -25.30 -12.74
C SER A 98 20.30 -25.99 -11.44
N GLY A 99 21.45 -26.66 -11.48
CA GLY A 99 22.01 -27.30 -10.30
C GLY A 99 21.59 -28.76 -10.12
N LEU A 100 22.08 -29.34 -9.02
CA LEU A 100 21.78 -30.72 -8.63
C LEU A 100 20.49 -30.78 -7.80
N ASP A 101 19.83 -31.94 -7.86
CA ASP A 101 18.69 -32.21 -7.00
C ASP A 101 19.14 -32.48 -5.57
N ILE A 102 18.86 -31.52 -4.68
CA ILE A 102 19.26 -31.58 -3.27
C ILE A 102 18.62 -32.74 -2.50
N PHE A 103 17.49 -33.28 -2.98
CA PHE A 103 16.82 -34.41 -2.36
C PHE A 103 17.49 -35.76 -2.69
N ASN A 104 18.24 -35.80 -3.79
CA ASN A 104 18.85 -37.01 -4.34
C ASN A 104 20.37 -36.85 -4.52
N LEU A 105 21.06 -36.44 -3.45
CA LEU A 105 22.51 -36.24 -3.46
C LEU A 105 23.30 -37.52 -3.19
N SER A 106 24.38 -37.69 -3.94
CA SER A 106 25.45 -38.66 -3.72
C SER A 106 26.78 -37.95 -3.41
N GLU A 107 27.73 -38.65 -2.81
CA GLU A 107 29.05 -38.09 -2.52
C GLU A 107 29.81 -37.72 -3.81
N ASN A 108 29.59 -38.48 -4.89
CA ASN A 108 30.21 -38.24 -6.20
C ASN A 108 29.80 -36.89 -6.80
N ASP A 109 28.63 -36.37 -6.45
CA ASP A 109 28.16 -35.08 -6.93
C ASP A 109 29.03 -33.90 -6.45
N PHE A 110 29.83 -34.13 -5.41
CA PHE A 110 30.70 -33.13 -4.80
C PHE A 110 32.13 -33.22 -5.33
N GLU A 111 32.49 -34.24 -6.12
CA GLU A 111 33.85 -34.40 -6.65
C GLU A 111 34.30 -33.20 -7.49
N GLY A 112 33.36 -32.53 -8.18
CA GLY A 112 33.63 -31.32 -8.96
C GLY A 112 34.18 -30.14 -8.13
N ILE A 113 34.03 -30.16 -6.80
CA ILE A 113 34.64 -29.16 -5.92
C ILE A 113 36.17 -29.27 -5.89
N LYS A 114 36.74 -30.46 -6.14
CA LYS A 114 38.19 -30.68 -6.11
C LYS A 114 38.91 -30.09 -7.31
N THR A 115 38.20 -29.82 -8.40
CA THR A 115 38.77 -29.31 -9.65
C THR A 115 38.50 -27.82 -9.86
N THR A 116 37.75 -27.17 -8.97
CA THR A 116 37.39 -25.76 -9.12
C THR A 116 38.39 -24.82 -8.43
N GLU A 117 38.68 -23.70 -9.09
CA GLU A 117 39.43 -22.57 -8.51
C GLU A 117 38.51 -21.58 -7.79
N LEU A 118 37.20 -21.85 -7.77
CA LEU A 118 36.25 -21.03 -7.02
C LEU A 118 36.36 -21.29 -5.51
N VAL A 119 36.01 -20.28 -4.73
CA VAL A 119 35.75 -20.41 -3.30
C VAL A 119 34.70 -21.51 -3.09
N ALA A 120 34.98 -22.45 -2.18
CA ALA A 120 34.19 -23.65 -1.92
C ALA A 120 32.71 -23.34 -1.69
N ALA A 121 32.41 -22.40 -0.80
CA ALA A 121 31.03 -21.97 -0.53
C ALA A 121 30.33 -21.39 -1.78
N LYS A 122 31.05 -20.62 -2.62
CA LYS A 122 30.47 -20.06 -3.86
C LYS A 122 30.16 -21.15 -4.88
N TRP A 123 31.06 -22.12 -5.04
CA TRP A 123 30.81 -23.27 -5.92
C TRP A 123 29.60 -24.06 -5.40
N PHE A 124 29.63 -24.44 -4.12
CA PHE A 124 28.58 -25.24 -3.49
C PHE A 124 27.20 -24.59 -3.58
N GLY A 125 27.08 -23.29 -3.27
CA GLY A 125 25.81 -22.56 -3.38
C GLY A 125 25.28 -22.48 -4.80
N ARG A 126 26.16 -22.34 -5.81
CA ARG A 126 25.76 -22.33 -7.23
C ARG A 126 25.34 -23.71 -7.71
N THR A 127 26.05 -24.75 -7.30
CA THR A 127 25.79 -26.13 -7.70
C THR A 127 24.47 -26.65 -7.13
N LEU A 128 24.13 -26.29 -5.89
CA LEU A 128 22.90 -26.75 -5.23
C LEU A 128 21.74 -25.73 -5.27
N GLY A 129 21.94 -24.55 -5.87
CA GLY A 129 20.92 -23.50 -5.89
C GLY A 129 20.56 -22.95 -4.50
N LEU A 130 21.45 -23.10 -3.51
CA LEU A 130 21.18 -22.76 -2.11
C LEU A 130 21.38 -21.27 -1.81
N PRO A 131 20.49 -20.66 -0.99
CA PRO A 131 20.73 -19.32 -0.47
C PRO A 131 22.01 -19.27 0.37
N LYS A 132 22.73 -18.15 0.30
CA LYS A 132 24.01 -17.91 0.98
C LYS A 132 24.00 -18.35 2.46
N LYS A 133 22.93 -18.06 3.20
CA LYS A 133 22.79 -18.39 4.62
C LYS A 133 22.84 -19.90 4.89
N TYR A 134 22.18 -20.71 4.04
CA TYR A 134 22.23 -22.17 4.15
C TYR A 134 23.63 -22.70 3.85
N VAL A 135 24.30 -22.12 2.85
CA VAL A 135 25.68 -22.46 2.53
C VAL A 135 26.60 -22.17 3.73
N GLU A 136 26.55 -20.95 4.29
CA GLU A 136 27.38 -20.58 5.42
C GLU A 136 27.10 -21.46 6.65
N GLY A 137 25.83 -21.72 6.95
CA GLY A 137 25.43 -22.61 8.05
C GLY A 137 25.92 -24.05 7.87
N ILE A 138 25.85 -24.61 6.65
CA ILE A 138 26.36 -25.96 6.35
C ILE A 138 27.87 -26.04 6.58
N PHE A 139 28.62 -25.07 6.05
CA PHE A 139 30.09 -25.05 6.19
C PHE A 139 30.51 -24.86 7.66
N GLU A 140 29.80 -24.02 8.40
CA GLU A 140 30.05 -23.83 9.84
C GLU A 140 29.78 -25.11 10.64
N ILE A 141 28.63 -25.77 10.43
CA ILE A 141 28.28 -27.02 11.12
C ILE A 141 29.26 -28.15 10.74
N ALA A 142 29.68 -28.20 9.47
CA ALA A 142 30.69 -29.16 8.98
C ALA A 142 32.12 -28.85 9.50
N ASN A 143 32.31 -27.71 10.17
CA ASN A 143 33.59 -27.19 10.62
C ASN A 143 34.63 -27.12 9.47
N VAL A 144 34.23 -26.47 8.38
CA VAL A 144 35.06 -26.23 7.18
C VAL A 144 35.04 -24.74 6.85
N ASP A 145 36.21 -24.14 6.58
CA ASP A 145 36.28 -22.73 6.20
C ASP A 145 35.58 -22.48 4.85
N PRO A 146 34.48 -21.70 4.81
CA PRO A 146 33.74 -21.44 3.57
C PRO A 146 34.55 -20.64 2.54
N LYS A 147 35.61 -19.93 2.96
CA LYS A 147 36.46 -19.10 2.09
C LYS A 147 37.57 -19.88 1.40
N LYS A 148 37.81 -21.13 1.81
CA LYS A 148 38.82 -22.01 1.19
C LYS A 148 38.50 -22.25 -0.28
N ILE A 149 39.52 -22.34 -1.13
CA ILE A 149 39.36 -22.67 -2.55
C ILE A 149 39.00 -24.16 -2.66
N GLY A 150 38.04 -24.50 -3.54
CA GLY A 150 37.50 -25.86 -3.65
C GLY A 150 38.58 -26.93 -3.85
N ASN A 151 39.53 -26.68 -4.74
CA ASN A 151 40.65 -27.61 -5.01
C ASN A 151 41.63 -27.82 -3.85
N LEU A 152 41.53 -27.02 -2.78
CA LEU A 152 42.33 -27.19 -1.56
C LEU A 152 41.59 -28.00 -0.48
N LEU A 153 40.33 -28.37 -0.70
CA LEU A 153 39.56 -29.16 0.26
C LEU A 153 40.06 -30.61 0.30
N THR A 154 40.13 -31.17 1.50
CA THR A 154 40.43 -32.59 1.69
C THR A 154 39.18 -33.45 1.46
N ASN A 155 39.38 -34.74 1.15
CA ASN A 155 38.26 -35.68 1.01
C ASN A 155 37.41 -35.76 2.29
N GLU A 156 38.03 -35.65 3.46
CA GLU A 156 37.31 -35.63 4.74
C GLU A 156 36.46 -34.36 4.92
N GLU A 157 36.97 -33.20 4.51
CA GLU A 157 36.19 -31.95 4.53
C GLU A 157 34.96 -32.07 3.60
N ILE A 158 35.15 -32.60 2.39
CA ILE A 158 34.06 -32.80 1.41
C ILE A 158 33.01 -33.76 1.96
N LYS A 159 33.44 -34.87 2.55
CA LYS A 159 32.55 -35.84 3.18
C LYS A 159 31.73 -35.22 4.31
N ARG A 160 32.35 -34.41 5.19
CA ARG A 160 31.63 -33.70 6.26
C ARG A 160 30.60 -32.72 5.71
N ILE A 161 30.91 -31.97 4.64
CA ILE A 161 29.95 -31.07 3.98
C ILE A 161 28.77 -31.88 3.42
N PHE A 162 29.04 -32.99 2.73
CA PHE A 162 28.00 -33.87 2.18
C PHE A 162 27.10 -34.45 3.27
N GLU A 163 27.66 -35.05 4.31
CA GLU A 163 26.91 -35.63 5.43
C GLU A 163 26.06 -34.58 6.16
N THR A 164 26.63 -33.39 6.38
CA THR A 164 25.92 -32.25 7.00
C THR A 164 24.76 -31.77 6.13
N THR A 165 24.97 -31.65 4.82
CA THR A 165 23.93 -31.27 3.85
C THR A 165 22.79 -32.28 3.85
N LYS A 166 23.12 -33.58 3.75
CA LYS A 166 22.13 -34.66 3.75
C LYS A 166 21.34 -34.71 5.05
N LYS A 167 21.99 -34.51 6.19
CA LYS A 167 21.34 -34.43 7.50
C LYS A 167 20.33 -33.27 7.56
N ILE A 168 20.77 -32.06 7.20
CA ILE A 168 19.91 -30.87 7.19
C ILE A 168 18.68 -31.07 6.29
N VAL A 169 18.88 -31.59 5.08
CA VAL A 169 17.78 -31.86 4.14
C VAL A 169 16.82 -32.89 4.74
N SER A 170 17.36 -33.97 5.34
CA SER A 170 16.55 -34.98 6.01
C SER A 170 15.72 -34.39 7.14
N ASP A 171 16.32 -33.57 8.02
CA ASP A 171 15.63 -32.95 9.17
C ASP A 171 14.50 -32.02 8.71
N ILE A 172 14.69 -31.29 7.60
CA ILE A 172 13.65 -30.43 7.01
C ILE A 172 12.49 -31.27 6.45
N VAL A 173 12.79 -32.37 5.76
CA VAL A 173 11.79 -33.24 5.12
C VAL A 173 11.02 -34.10 6.12
N SER A 174 11.65 -34.54 7.22
CA SER A 174 11.06 -35.45 8.21
C SER A 174 10.27 -34.76 9.33
N GLU A 175 9.97 -33.47 9.21
CA GLU A 175 9.31 -32.64 10.24
C GLU A 175 10.08 -32.51 11.57
N ASN A 176 11.38 -32.85 11.58
CA ASN A 176 12.26 -32.64 12.74
C ASN A 176 12.76 -31.18 12.78
N HIS A 177 11.81 -30.24 12.87
CA HIS A 177 12.10 -28.80 12.83
C HIS A 177 12.52 -28.29 14.22
N ASP A 178 13.48 -27.36 14.26
CA ASP A 178 13.76 -26.50 15.42
C ASP A 178 13.56 -25.05 14.97
N PRO A 179 12.30 -24.61 14.83
CA PRO A 179 11.99 -23.39 14.13
C PRO A 179 12.25 -22.16 15.01
N VAL A 180 12.81 -21.13 14.37
CA VAL A 180 13.20 -19.89 15.04
C VAL A 180 12.82 -18.66 14.22
N ILE A 181 12.46 -17.59 14.93
CA ILE A 181 12.38 -16.23 14.39
C ILE A 181 13.69 -15.53 14.73
N VAL A 182 14.31 -14.92 13.73
CA VAL A 182 15.57 -14.18 13.84
C VAL A 182 15.28 -12.72 13.51
N ILE A 183 15.57 -11.81 14.44
CA ILE A 183 15.34 -10.38 14.30
C ILE A 183 16.68 -9.64 14.24
N ASN A 184 17.03 -9.19 13.04
CA ASN A 184 18.21 -8.35 12.75
C ASN A 184 17.75 -7.08 11.99
N GLU A 185 18.46 -6.68 10.93
CA GLU A 185 17.99 -5.68 9.96
C GLU A 185 16.67 -6.10 9.28
N LYS A 186 16.45 -7.41 9.14
CA LYS A 186 15.22 -8.01 8.62
C LYS A 186 14.80 -9.15 9.53
N THR A 187 13.49 -9.29 9.72
CA THR A 187 12.90 -10.43 10.42
C THR A 187 12.80 -11.62 9.49
N GLU A 188 13.36 -12.75 9.91
CA GLU A 188 13.36 -14.00 9.15
C GLU A 188 12.81 -15.13 10.00
N VAL A 189 12.25 -16.15 9.35
CA VAL A 189 11.80 -17.38 9.99
C VAL A 189 12.55 -18.53 9.37
N LEU A 190 13.15 -19.38 10.19
CA LEU A 190 13.88 -20.56 9.75
C LEU A 190 13.21 -21.83 10.31
N PRO A 191 13.11 -22.91 9.52
CA PRO A 191 12.60 -24.19 10.01
C PRO A 191 13.59 -24.93 10.90
N ILE A 192 14.89 -24.62 10.76
CA ILE A 192 15.98 -25.17 11.56
C ILE A 192 17.01 -24.08 11.85
N GLN A 193 17.66 -24.17 13.01
CA GLN A 193 18.77 -23.28 13.34
C GLN A 193 20.03 -23.67 12.56
N LEU A 194 20.57 -22.72 11.80
CA LEU A 194 21.76 -22.88 10.97
C LEU A 194 22.95 -22.18 11.62
N GLY A 195 23.89 -22.94 12.17
CA GLY A 195 25.15 -22.40 12.72
C GLY A 195 24.92 -21.31 13.77
N LYS A 196 25.87 -20.38 13.86
CA LYS A 196 25.72 -19.17 14.67
C LYS A 196 24.94 -18.14 13.88
N ILE A 197 23.80 -17.75 14.42
CA ILE A 197 22.97 -16.70 13.86
C ILE A 197 23.17 -15.45 14.71
N GLU A 198 23.55 -14.35 14.08
CA GLU A 198 23.61 -13.04 14.76
C GLU A 198 22.21 -12.51 15.01
N GLY A 199 22.03 -11.75 16.10
CA GLY A 199 20.79 -11.03 16.46
C GLY A 199 19.86 -11.73 17.44
N GLU A 200 18.64 -11.21 17.59
CA GLU A 200 17.69 -11.70 18.58
C GLU A 200 16.94 -12.94 18.04
N ILE A 201 17.04 -14.05 18.78
CA ILE A 201 16.47 -15.34 18.37
C ILE A 201 15.32 -15.69 19.30
N THR A 202 14.15 -15.92 18.72
CA THR A 202 12.96 -16.40 19.44
C THR A 202 12.58 -17.78 18.91
N LYS A 203 12.49 -18.78 19.82
CA LYS A 203 11.98 -20.11 19.47
C LYS A 203 10.47 -20.08 19.30
N VAL A 204 9.96 -20.84 18.33
CA VAL A 204 8.51 -21.01 18.07
C VAL A 204 8.15 -22.49 18.05
N ASN A 205 6.87 -22.83 18.19
CA ASN A 205 6.47 -24.25 18.27
C ASN A 205 6.46 -24.92 16.90
N SER A 206 6.29 -24.14 15.83
CA SER A 206 6.32 -24.64 14.45
C SER A 206 6.81 -23.59 13.47
N PHE A 207 7.35 -24.04 12.33
CA PHE A 207 7.75 -23.12 11.27
C PHE A 207 6.55 -22.30 10.75
N ILE A 208 5.36 -22.90 10.70
CA ILE A 208 4.16 -22.22 10.21
C ILE A 208 3.69 -21.12 11.16
N GLU A 209 3.78 -21.33 12.47
CA GLU A 209 3.50 -20.32 13.49
C GLU A 209 4.46 -19.14 13.41
N GLY A 210 5.76 -19.43 13.20
CA GLY A 210 6.76 -18.39 12.98
C GLY A 210 6.43 -17.53 11.76
N LEU A 211 6.09 -18.18 10.63
CA LEU A 211 5.67 -17.47 9.42
C LEU A 211 4.38 -16.66 9.64
N ASP A 212 3.41 -17.21 10.36
CA ASP A 212 2.15 -16.52 10.62
C ASP A 212 2.35 -15.26 11.48
N THR A 213 3.18 -15.37 12.51
CA THR A 213 3.53 -14.24 13.39
C THR A 213 4.15 -13.10 12.59
N VAL A 214 5.22 -13.39 11.83
CA VAL A 214 5.98 -12.38 11.09
C VAL A 214 5.17 -11.80 9.93
N PHE A 215 4.55 -12.64 9.11
CA PHE A 215 3.85 -12.15 7.91
C PHE A 215 2.53 -11.48 8.23
N THR A 216 1.79 -11.93 9.24
CA THR A 216 0.57 -11.24 9.67
C THR A 216 0.90 -9.83 10.16
N GLN A 217 1.92 -9.69 11.01
CA GLN A 217 2.37 -8.37 11.47
C GLN A 217 2.76 -7.47 10.29
N ASN A 218 3.59 -7.96 9.37
CA ASN A 218 4.02 -7.21 8.19
C ASN A 218 2.85 -6.76 7.30
N ILE A 219 1.84 -7.60 7.11
CA ILE A 219 0.66 -7.27 6.29
C ILE A 219 -0.18 -6.19 6.97
N VAL A 220 -0.40 -6.31 8.28
CA VAL A 220 -1.14 -5.32 9.06
C VAL A 220 -0.44 -3.96 9.02
N GLU A 221 0.88 -3.93 9.22
CA GLU A 221 1.68 -2.69 9.14
C GLU A 221 1.63 -2.07 7.74
N LYS A 222 1.74 -2.88 6.69
CA LYS A 222 1.61 -2.41 5.31
C LYS A 222 0.21 -1.85 5.04
N GLY A 223 -0.84 -2.52 5.50
CA GLY A 223 -2.23 -2.04 5.43
C GLY A 223 -2.41 -0.67 6.11
N LYS A 224 -1.85 -0.49 7.31
CA LYS A 224 -1.83 0.79 8.03
C LYS A 224 -1.18 1.91 7.22
N SER A 225 -0.03 1.63 6.60
CA SER A 225 0.69 2.62 5.78
C SER A 225 -0.11 3.09 4.56
N ILE A 226 -0.78 2.15 3.87
CA ILE A 226 -1.56 2.44 2.65
C ILE A 226 -2.75 3.32 3.00
N GLN A 227 -3.53 2.97 4.03
CA GLN A 227 -4.69 3.77 4.45
C GLN A 227 -4.27 5.16 4.94
N THR A 228 -3.21 5.25 5.75
CA THR A 228 -2.70 6.53 6.25
C THR A 228 -2.27 7.46 5.12
N SER A 229 -1.64 6.92 4.06
CA SER A 229 -1.22 7.72 2.89
C SER A 229 -2.40 8.33 2.12
N GLY A 230 -3.49 7.58 1.92
CA GLY A 230 -4.69 8.04 1.24
C GLY A 230 -5.44 9.12 2.04
N SER A 231 -5.60 8.91 3.35
CA SER A 231 -6.21 9.89 4.24
C SER A 231 -5.38 11.18 4.34
N ASN A 232 -4.05 11.06 4.44
CA ASN A 232 -3.15 12.22 4.47
C ASN A 232 -3.24 13.08 3.19
N LYS A 233 -3.41 12.47 2.02
CA LYS A 233 -3.59 13.23 0.76
C LYS A 233 -4.87 14.08 0.81
N LYS A 234 -5.97 13.48 1.28
CA LYS A 234 -7.28 14.14 1.37
C LYS A 234 -7.30 15.26 2.42
N ILE A 235 -6.58 15.08 3.52
CA ILE A 235 -6.35 16.11 4.54
C ILE A 235 -5.64 17.32 3.92
N ARG A 236 -4.54 17.09 3.19
CA ARG A 236 -3.79 18.18 2.52
C ARG A 236 -4.63 18.95 1.50
N GLU A 237 -5.49 18.26 0.75
CA GLU A 237 -6.42 18.90 -0.21
C GLU A 237 -7.39 19.85 0.51
N LEU A 238 -7.97 19.43 1.64
CA LEU A 238 -8.87 20.25 2.45
C LEU A 238 -8.15 21.42 3.14
N GLU A 239 -6.92 21.22 3.65
CA GLU A 239 -6.09 22.27 4.23
C GLU A 239 -5.76 23.35 3.19
N THR A 240 -5.41 22.94 1.97
CA THR A 240 -5.16 23.86 0.85
C THR A 240 -6.41 24.67 0.52
N GLN A 241 -7.57 24.01 0.43
CA GLN A 241 -8.85 24.67 0.17
C GLN A 241 -9.20 25.70 1.27
N ILE A 242 -8.94 25.38 2.55
CA ILE A 242 -9.16 26.32 3.67
C ILE A 242 -8.23 27.53 3.55
N SER A 243 -6.95 27.32 3.20
CA SER A 243 -5.99 28.40 3.00
C SER A 243 -6.42 29.35 1.88
N GLU A 244 -6.94 28.82 0.77
CA GLU A 244 -7.48 29.64 -0.32
C GLU A 244 -8.70 30.45 0.10
N GLN A 245 -9.61 29.86 0.88
CA GLN A 245 -10.79 30.54 1.43
C GLN A 245 -10.40 31.67 2.39
N GLU A 246 -9.38 31.46 3.23
CA GLU A 246 -8.86 32.51 4.13
C GLU A 246 -8.26 33.68 3.36
N LYS A 247 -7.47 33.40 2.33
CA LYS A 247 -6.94 34.43 1.43
C LYS A 247 -8.07 35.21 0.77
N ALA A 248 -9.10 34.52 0.26
CA ALA A 248 -10.27 35.18 -0.35
C ALA A 248 -11.00 36.10 0.64
N ILE A 249 -11.23 35.65 1.88
CA ILE A 249 -11.83 36.49 2.94
C ILE A 249 -10.97 37.73 3.19
N GLN A 250 -9.65 37.56 3.31
CA GLN A 250 -8.73 38.66 3.56
C GLN A 250 -8.75 39.68 2.42
N THR A 251 -8.74 39.22 1.16
CA THR A 251 -8.85 40.08 -0.02
C THR A 251 -10.16 40.87 -0.04
N VAL A 252 -11.30 40.23 0.27
CA VAL A 252 -12.60 40.93 0.32
C VAL A 252 -12.63 41.96 1.46
N LYS A 253 -12.04 41.66 2.63
CA LYS A 253 -11.91 42.60 3.75
C LYS A 253 -11.07 43.82 3.37
N GLU A 254 -9.93 43.60 2.72
CA GLU A 254 -9.05 44.68 2.26
C GLU A 254 -9.74 45.57 1.22
N ARG A 255 -10.41 44.98 0.23
CA ARG A 255 -11.20 45.72 -0.76
C ARG A 255 -12.27 46.59 -0.11
N SER A 256 -13.08 46.01 0.77
CA SER A 256 -14.13 46.75 1.49
C SER A 256 -13.55 47.89 2.32
N LYS A 257 -12.39 47.68 2.97
CA LYS A 257 -11.70 48.72 3.74
C LYS A 257 -11.23 49.86 2.84
N ASN A 258 -10.66 49.55 1.67
CA ASN A 258 -10.20 50.56 0.71
C ASN A 258 -11.38 51.40 0.19
N ILE A 259 -12.51 50.77 -0.15
CA ILE A 259 -13.73 51.48 -0.56
C ILE A 259 -14.23 52.40 0.57
N THR A 260 -14.21 51.91 1.82
CA THR A 260 -14.61 52.69 3.00
C THR A 260 -13.69 53.90 3.23
N ASN A 261 -12.38 53.74 3.03
CA ASN A 261 -11.42 54.84 3.15
C ASN A 261 -11.69 55.94 2.12
N VAL A 262 -11.97 55.57 0.88
CA VAL A 262 -12.35 56.53 -0.17
C VAL A 262 -13.67 57.20 0.15
N ALA A 263 -14.67 56.47 0.67
CA ALA A 263 -15.92 57.07 1.12
C ALA A 263 -15.70 58.11 2.24
N ASN A 264 -14.79 57.82 3.17
CA ASN A 264 -14.42 58.74 4.26
C ASN A 264 -13.68 59.98 3.75
N SER A 265 -12.84 59.84 2.71
CA SER A 265 -12.12 60.97 2.13
C SER A 265 -13.07 62.00 1.48
N LEU A 266 -14.24 61.57 1.00
CA LEU A 266 -15.28 62.48 0.50
C LEU A 266 -15.84 63.40 1.60
N PHE A 267 -15.90 62.95 2.86
CA PHE A 267 -16.27 63.86 3.96
C PHE A 267 -15.15 64.84 4.30
N VAL A 268 -13.89 64.42 4.15
CA VAL A 268 -12.74 65.33 4.28
C VAL A 268 -12.79 66.41 3.20
N MET A 269 -13.16 66.07 1.96
CA MET A 269 -13.36 67.04 0.87
C MET A 269 -14.43 68.08 1.24
N ILE A 270 -15.57 67.63 1.78
CA ILE A 270 -16.63 68.53 2.26
C ILE A 270 -16.11 69.47 3.34
N SER A 271 -15.34 68.97 4.30
CA SER A 271 -14.76 69.80 5.38
C SER A 271 -13.77 70.86 4.89
N LYS A 272 -13.13 70.60 3.74
CA LYS A 272 -12.22 71.53 3.06
C LYS A 272 -12.92 72.51 2.12
N GLY A 273 -14.26 72.46 2.04
CA GLY A 273 -15.06 73.36 1.20
C GLY A 273 -15.16 72.95 -0.28
N ILE A 274 -14.81 71.72 -0.62
CA ILE A 274 -14.93 71.18 -1.99
C ILE A 274 -16.38 70.77 -2.25
N ILE A 275 -16.91 71.15 -3.41
CA ILE A 275 -18.33 71.00 -3.75
C ILE A 275 -18.54 69.94 -4.85
N SER A 276 -17.59 69.81 -5.78
CA SER A 276 -17.65 68.86 -6.88
C SER A 276 -16.54 67.80 -6.79
N ILE A 277 -16.87 66.56 -7.17
CA ILE A 277 -15.89 65.49 -7.32
C ILE A 277 -14.95 65.72 -8.52
N GLU A 278 -15.33 66.63 -9.42
CA GLU A 278 -14.54 67.01 -10.61
C GLU A 278 -13.46 68.07 -10.29
N ASP A 279 -13.49 68.67 -9.10
CA ASP A 279 -12.51 69.68 -8.69
C ASP A 279 -11.10 69.10 -8.62
N SER A 280 -10.08 69.86 -9.05
CA SER A 280 -8.67 69.41 -9.05
C SER A 280 -8.21 68.96 -7.66
N SER A 281 -8.62 69.67 -6.61
CA SER A 281 -8.32 69.31 -5.22
C SER A 281 -9.06 68.06 -4.74
N ALA A 282 -10.19 67.70 -5.35
CA ALA A 282 -10.87 66.43 -5.08
C ALA A 282 -10.09 65.27 -5.69
N GLN A 283 -9.56 65.44 -6.90
CA GLN A 283 -8.75 64.43 -7.58
C GLN A 283 -7.43 64.14 -6.84
N GLU A 284 -6.80 65.15 -6.24
CA GLU A 284 -5.62 64.98 -5.38
C GLU A 284 -5.93 64.11 -4.15
N ILE A 285 -7.04 64.37 -3.45
CA ILE A 285 -7.46 63.60 -2.27
C ILE A 285 -7.88 62.17 -2.64
N LEU A 286 -8.47 61.96 -3.83
CA LEU A 286 -8.73 60.61 -4.36
C LEU A 286 -7.42 59.87 -4.62
N ALA A 287 -6.43 60.53 -5.24
CA ALA A 287 -5.13 59.92 -5.54
C ALA A 287 -4.37 59.50 -4.27
N GLU A 288 -4.42 60.30 -3.20
CA GLU A 288 -3.88 59.96 -1.87
C GLU A 288 -4.51 58.67 -1.30
N ASN A 289 -5.74 58.36 -1.67
CA ASN A 289 -6.47 57.16 -1.26
C ASN A 289 -6.45 56.04 -2.32
N ASN A 290 -5.52 56.09 -3.29
CA ASN A 290 -5.41 55.15 -4.41
C ASN A 290 -6.71 55.02 -5.24
N ALA A 291 -7.45 56.11 -5.35
CA ALA A 291 -8.67 56.20 -6.14
C ALA A 291 -8.51 57.17 -7.31
N LYS A 292 -9.23 56.91 -8.41
CA LYS A 292 -9.24 57.77 -9.59
C LYS A 292 -10.64 57.87 -10.17
N LEU A 293 -11.02 59.06 -10.63
CA LEU A 293 -12.22 59.24 -11.42
C LEU A 293 -11.91 58.92 -12.90
N ILE A 294 -12.66 58.00 -13.49
CA ILE A 294 -12.59 57.69 -14.92
C ILE A 294 -13.97 57.73 -15.55
N THR A 295 -14.02 57.93 -16.87
CA THR A 295 -15.25 57.80 -17.64
C THR A 295 -15.08 56.70 -18.68
N GLU A 296 -15.84 55.60 -18.56
CA GLU A 296 -15.84 54.53 -19.55
C GLU A 296 -17.18 54.51 -20.29
N LYS A 297 -17.16 54.62 -21.62
CA LYS A 297 -18.37 54.62 -22.48
C LYS A 297 -19.45 55.61 -22.02
N GLY A 298 -19.04 56.78 -21.50
CA GLY A 298 -19.95 57.82 -21.01
C GLY A 298 -20.49 57.60 -19.59
N ILE A 299 -20.01 56.58 -18.86
CA ILE A 299 -20.42 56.30 -17.47
C ILE A 299 -19.27 56.71 -16.53
N PRO A 300 -19.51 57.64 -15.58
CA PRO A 300 -18.49 58.00 -14.60
C PRO A 300 -18.34 56.92 -13.52
N LEU A 301 -17.09 56.57 -13.25
CA LEU A 301 -16.68 55.50 -12.35
C LEU A 301 -15.57 55.99 -11.42
N ILE A 302 -15.63 55.64 -10.14
CA ILE A 302 -14.47 55.71 -9.25
C ILE A 302 -13.76 54.35 -9.32
N VAL A 303 -12.50 54.36 -9.75
CA VAL A 303 -11.60 53.22 -9.67
C VAL A 303 -10.91 53.26 -8.33
N ILE A 304 -11.04 52.21 -7.52
CA ILE A 304 -10.35 52.04 -6.24
C ILE A 304 -9.50 50.78 -6.37
N GLN A 305 -8.20 50.96 -6.59
CA GLN A 305 -7.30 49.89 -7.04
C GLN A 305 -7.81 49.20 -8.32
N ASP A 306 -8.37 47.99 -8.22
CA ASP A 306 -8.90 47.22 -9.36
C ASP A 306 -10.44 47.25 -9.45
N GLU A 307 -11.12 47.86 -8.49
CA GLU A 307 -12.58 47.89 -8.41
C GLU A 307 -13.14 49.14 -9.10
N LYS A 308 -14.16 48.96 -9.94
CA LYS A 308 -14.82 50.05 -10.68
C LYS A 308 -16.24 50.26 -10.15
N ILE A 309 -16.48 51.38 -9.48
CA ILE A 309 -17.77 51.67 -8.86
C ILE A 309 -18.45 52.82 -9.61
N LYS A 310 -19.67 52.56 -10.10
CA LYS A 310 -20.50 53.56 -10.79
C LYS A 310 -20.97 54.61 -9.82
N ILE A 311 -20.79 55.88 -10.19
CA ILE A 311 -21.24 57.03 -9.40
C ILE A 311 -22.05 57.99 -10.27
N ASP A 312 -22.70 58.96 -9.65
CA ASP A 312 -23.28 60.11 -10.33
C ASP A 312 -22.47 61.36 -9.98
N ILE A 313 -21.78 61.92 -10.96
CA ILE A 313 -20.94 63.13 -10.81
C ILE A 313 -21.75 64.39 -10.49
N LYS A 314 -23.06 64.39 -10.80
CA LYS A 314 -23.96 65.50 -10.48
C LYS A 314 -24.55 65.39 -9.08
N ALA A 315 -24.37 64.25 -8.42
CA ALA A 315 -24.83 64.06 -7.07
C ALA A 315 -23.86 64.70 -6.07
N SER A 316 -24.37 65.05 -4.88
CA SER A 316 -23.53 65.60 -3.83
C SER A 316 -22.48 64.59 -3.34
N LEU A 317 -21.35 65.07 -2.83
CA LEU A 317 -20.28 64.22 -2.28
C LEU A 317 -20.79 63.24 -1.20
N GLN A 318 -21.82 63.63 -0.43
CA GLN A 318 -22.47 62.76 0.56
C GLN A 318 -23.22 61.59 -0.10
N SER A 319 -23.88 61.84 -1.24
CA SER A 319 -24.58 60.81 -2.02
C SER A 319 -23.58 59.82 -2.64
N ILE A 320 -22.46 60.33 -3.15
CA ILE A 320 -21.37 59.50 -3.67
C ILE A 320 -20.76 58.65 -2.54
N ALA A 321 -20.52 59.23 -1.36
CA ALA A 321 -20.04 58.49 -0.17
C ALA A 321 -21.02 57.38 0.25
N SER A 322 -22.33 57.66 0.23
CA SER A 322 -23.36 56.65 0.51
C SER A 322 -23.31 55.49 -0.49
N THR A 323 -23.11 55.78 -1.77
CA THR A 323 -22.93 54.75 -2.82
C THR A 323 -21.73 53.86 -2.54
N LEU A 324 -20.59 54.45 -2.17
CA LEU A 324 -19.38 53.71 -1.81
C LEU A 324 -19.56 52.85 -0.55
N PHE A 325 -20.20 53.37 0.51
CA PHE A 325 -20.49 52.56 1.71
C PHE A 325 -21.43 51.40 1.42
N ASN A 326 -22.45 51.61 0.57
CA ASN A 326 -23.36 50.55 0.18
C ASN A 326 -22.63 49.45 -0.60
N GLU A 327 -21.71 49.82 -1.49
CA GLU A 327 -20.89 48.84 -2.22
C GLU A 327 -19.92 48.10 -1.29
N ALA A 328 -19.24 48.81 -0.37
CA ALA A 328 -18.39 48.17 0.65
C ALA A 328 -19.18 47.18 1.53
N LYS A 329 -20.39 47.55 1.96
CA LYS A 329 -21.30 46.70 2.74
C LYS A 329 -21.73 45.47 1.94
N LYS A 330 -22.04 45.63 0.65
CA LYS A 330 -22.42 44.54 -0.25
C LYS A 330 -21.26 43.56 -0.44
N GLN A 331 -20.04 44.04 -0.69
CA GLN A 331 -18.85 43.21 -0.81
C GLN A 331 -18.54 42.47 0.50
N SER A 332 -18.64 43.16 1.63
CA SER A 332 -18.50 42.53 2.96
C SER A 332 -19.57 41.46 3.21
N GLY A 333 -20.78 41.61 2.67
CA GLY A 333 -21.83 40.60 2.76
C GLY A 333 -21.43 39.25 2.17
N ALA A 334 -20.60 39.23 1.12
CA ALA A 334 -20.10 37.98 0.52
C ALA A 334 -19.16 37.18 1.44
N ILE A 335 -18.54 37.83 2.44
CA ILE A 335 -17.68 37.16 3.42
C ILE A 335 -18.46 36.09 4.20
N SER A 336 -19.71 36.40 4.59
CA SER A 336 -20.55 35.46 5.34
C SER A 336 -20.72 34.12 4.62
N SER A 337 -20.92 34.16 3.30
CA SER A 337 -21.04 32.96 2.47
C SER A 337 -19.73 32.18 2.39
N ILE A 338 -18.58 32.86 2.31
CA ILE A 338 -17.27 32.19 2.29
C ILE A 338 -16.97 31.56 3.66
N GLU A 339 -17.30 32.25 4.76
CA GLU A 339 -17.15 31.74 6.13
C GLU A 339 -18.02 30.50 6.39
N GLU A 340 -19.25 30.46 5.88
CA GLU A 340 -20.10 29.27 5.96
C GLU A 340 -19.50 28.06 5.21
N ILE A 341 -18.94 28.30 4.02
CA ILE A 341 -18.27 27.24 3.24
C ILE A 341 -17.01 26.77 3.97
N LYS A 342 -16.24 27.70 4.55
CA LYS A 342 -15.06 27.38 5.36
C LYS A 342 -15.44 26.54 6.58
N ALA A 343 -16.49 26.91 7.31
CA ALA A 343 -16.98 26.15 8.46
C ALA A 343 -17.40 24.72 8.07
N LYS A 344 -18.05 24.54 6.91
CA LYS A 344 -18.37 23.21 6.38
C LYS A 344 -17.11 22.42 6.01
N THR A 345 -16.08 23.09 5.49
CA THR A 345 -14.80 22.48 5.12
C THR A 345 -14.00 22.06 6.36
N LEU A 346 -13.96 22.89 7.40
CA LEU A 346 -13.37 22.58 8.70
C LEU A 346 -14.06 21.39 9.38
N LYS A 347 -15.41 21.35 9.38
CA LYS A 347 -16.15 20.18 9.90
C LYS A 347 -15.84 18.90 9.13
N LYS A 348 -15.59 18.98 7.82
CA LYS A 348 -15.17 17.82 7.02
C LYS A 348 -13.74 17.39 7.38
N LEU A 349 -12.83 18.34 7.56
CA LEU A 349 -11.46 18.10 7.97
C LEU A 349 -11.41 17.41 9.34
N GLU A 350 -12.10 17.96 10.33
CA GLU A 350 -12.19 17.40 11.69
C GLU A 350 -12.77 15.98 11.69
N LYS A 351 -13.85 15.75 10.93
CA LYS A 351 -14.40 14.40 10.75
C LYS A 351 -13.39 13.43 10.13
N LEU A 352 -12.62 13.87 9.15
CA LEU A 352 -11.59 13.05 8.51
C LEU A 352 -10.40 12.78 9.43
N GLN A 353 -9.97 13.75 10.22
CA GLN A 353 -8.91 13.60 11.20
C GLN A 353 -9.33 12.62 12.30
N ASN A 354 -10.51 12.81 12.90
CA ASN A 354 -11.06 11.90 13.90
C ASN A 354 -11.28 10.48 13.34
N LYS A 355 -11.71 10.38 12.06
CA LYS A 355 -11.81 9.08 11.38
C LYS A 355 -10.45 8.44 11.17
N THR A 356 -9.42 9.20 10.80
CA THR A 356 -8.06 8.68 10.61
C THR A 356 -7.44 8.23 11.94
N GLU A 357 -7.72 8.93 13.03
CA GLU A 357 -7.24 8.60 14.38
C GLU A 357 -7.97 7.37 14.94
N SER A 358 -9.31 7.32 14.81
CA SER A 358 -10.10 6.14 15.15
C SER A 358 -9.86 4.94 14.22
N GLU A 359 -9.49 5.15 12.95
CA GLU A 359 -9.03 4.09 12.05
C GLU A 359 -7.68 3.55 12.51
N LYS A 360 -6.71 4.40 12.89
CA LYS A 360 -5.44 3.94 13.47
C LYS A 360 -5.65 3.07 14.73
N ASP A 361 -6.60 3.45 15.58
CA ASP A 361 -6.91 2.72 16.82
C ASP A 361 -7.80 1.48 16.60
N SER A 362 -8.77 1.54 15.69
CA SER A 362 -9.61 0.38 15.36
C SER A 362 -8.89 -0.66 14.51
N ILE A 363 -7.87 -0.29 13.73
CA ILE A 363 -7.00 -1.23 13.03
C ILE A 363 -6.02 -1.95 13.98
N LEU A 364 -5.79 -1.40 15.19
CA LEU A 364 -5.13 -2.18 16.26
C LEU A 364 -6.03 -3.32 16.77
N VAL A 365 -7.36 -3.24 16.56
CA VAL A 365 -8.37 -4.15 17.14
C VAL A 365 -9.12 -4.99 16.08
N SER A 366 -9.17 -4.52 14.84
CA SER A 366 -9.69 -5.21 13.64
C SER A 366 -8.51 -5.32 12.67
N GLU A 367 -7.95 -6.46 12.28
CA GLU A 367 -8.52 -7.76 12.01
C GLU A 367 -7.42 -8.82 12.23
N ILE A 368 -7.19 -9.19 13.48
CA ILE A 368 -6.58 -10.49 13.78
C ILE A 368 -7.64 -11.36 14.46
N ARG A 369 -8.68 -11.75 13.70
CA ARG A 369 -9.66 -12.71 14.22
C ARG A 369 -9.20 -14.12 13.88
N LYS A 370 -9.19 -15.01 14.88
CA LYS A 370 -8.97 -16.43 14.65
C LYS A 370 -10.08 -16.99 13.76
N LYS A 371 -9.68 -17.64 12.67
CA LYS A 371 -10.58 -18.26 11.71
C LYS A 371 -11.20 -19.50 12.36
N ASN A 372 -12.51 -19.47 12.53
CA ASN A 372 -13.21 -20.66 12.97
C ASN A 372 -13.36 -21.68 11.83
N TRP A 373 -13.29 -22.97 12.16
CA TRP A 373 -13.33 -24.07 11.18
C TRP A 373 -14.58 -24.04 10.29
N TYR A 374 -15.71 -23.55 10.82
CA TYR A 374 -17.01 -23.50 10.14
C TYR A 374 -17.10 -22.38 9.10
N GLU A 375 -16.17 -21.41 9.12
CA GLU A 375 -16.20 -20.26 8.20
C GLU A 375 -15.96 -20.65 6.73
N ARG A 376 -15.52 -21.88 6.48
CA ARG A 376 -15.37 -22.45 5.13
C ARG A 376 -16.71 -22.85 4.48
N TYR A 377 -17.80 -22.89 5.25
CA TYR A 377 -19.14 -23.25 4.79
C TYR A 377 -20.06 -22.02 4.79
N ARG A 378 -21.32 -22.19 4.36
CA ARG A 378 -22.34 -21.17 4.61
C ARG A 378 -22.76 -21.32 6.07
N TRP A 379 -22.63 -20.29 6.89
CA TRP A 379 -22.93 -20.38 8.32
C TRP A 379 -23.62 -19.12 8.82
N PHE A 380 -24.34 -19.25 9.93
CA PHE A 380 -24.91 -18.13 10.69
C PHE A 380 -25.21 -18.59 12.13
N TYR A 381 -25.40 -17.65 13.05
CA TYR A 381 -25.93 -17.94 14.39
C TYR A 381 -27.45 -17.68 14.40
N THR A 382 -28.24 -18.57 14.99
CA THR A 382 -29.67 -18.30 15.25
C THR A 382 -29.83 -17.22 16.32
N SER A 383 -31.04 -16.66 16.44
CA SER A 383 -31.39 -15.75 17.55
C SER A 383 -31.12 -16.35 18.94
N ASP A 384 -31.18 -17.68 19.04
CA ASP A 384 -30.96 -18.43 20.28
C ASP A 384 -29.48 -18.83 20.48
N GLY A 385 -28.58 -18.35 19.61
CA GLY A 385 -27.13 -18.53 19.78
C GLY A 385 -26.55 -19.82 19.20
N PHE A 386 -27.33 -20.64 18.47
CA PHE A 386 -26.83 -21.87 17.87
C PHE A 386 -26.09 -21.59 16.56
N LEU A 387 -24.92 -22.21 16.39
CA LEU A 387 -24.18 -22.18 15.13
C LEU A 387 -24.84 -23.11 14.10
N VAL A 388 -25.33 -22.53 13.02
CA VAL A 388 -25.90 -23.27 11.88
C VAL A 388 -24.90 -23.30 10.74
N ILE A 389 -24.69 -24.48 10.17
CA ILE A 389 -23.79 -24.72 9.04
C ILE A 389 -24.58 -25.37 7.90
N GLY A 390 -24.61 -24.71 6.75
CA GLY A 390 -25.29 -25.17 5.54
C GLY A 390 -24.34 -25.86 4.56
N GLY A 391 -24.62 -27.13 4.24
CA GLY A 391 -24.01 -27.86 3.12
C GLY A 391 -24.60 -27.46 1.76
N THR A 392 -23.80 -27.50 0.69
CA THR A 392 -24.25 -27.20 -0.69
C THR A 392 -24.52 -28.45 -1.53
N GLY A 393 -24.58 -29.63 -0.92
CA GLY A 393 -25.08 -30.86 -1.55
C GLY A 393 -26.56 -31.05 -1.22
N GLY A 394 -27.36 -31.57 -2.16
CA GLY A 394 -28.83 -31.69 -2.10
C GLY A 394 -29.44 -32.54 -0.98
N PHE A 395 -28.76 -32.73 0.14
CA PHE A 395 -29.29 -33.28 1.39
C PHE A 395 -28.79 -32.43 2.55
N THR A 396 -29.66 -31.58 3.08
CA THR A 396 -29.46 -30.85 4.34
C THR A 396 -29.45 -31.85 5.50
N HIS A 397 -28.27 -32.23 5.97
CA HIS A 397 -28.10 -32.73 7.33
C HIS A 397 -27.81 -31.54 8.24
N LEU A 398 -28.81 -31.16 9.04
CA LEU A 398 -28.65 -30.29 10.19
C LEU A 398 -27.96 -31.10 11.29
N THR A 399 -26.70 -30.82 11.57
CA THR A 399 -26.04 -31.24 12.82
C THR A 399 -25.83 -29.99 13.66
N GLY A 400 -26.67 -29.80 14.68
CA GLY A 400 -26.40 -28.86 15.76
C GLY A 400 -25.42 -29.50 16.74
N PHE A 401 -24.42 -28.72 17.17
CA PHE A 401 -23.57 -29.03 18.31
C PHE A 401 -23.90 -28.07 19.45
#